data_AF-A0A954Q197-F1
#
_entry.id   AF-A0A954Q197-F1
#
_cell.length_a   1.000
_cell.length_b   1.000
_cell.length_c   1.000
_cell.angle_alpha   90.00
_cell.angle_beta   90.00
_cell.angle_gamma   90.00
#
_symmetry.space_group_name_H-M   'P 1'
#
loop_
_entity.id
_entity.type
_entity.pdbx_description
1 polymer ?
#
loop_
_entity_poly.entity_id
_entity_poly.type
_entity_poly.pdbx_seq_one_letter_code
_entity_poly.pdbx_strand_id
1 'polypeptide(L)'
;MRKLSVAVCLITIVLGGFLVAGVQAEDKGEAKQPIVTTRVYKVGDLPVFTQTKDYAPEMLMALIQKTVSPKDWETKGGTSTIAPYPQNVSLIISTTPKNHDKIVKLLERFRDSK
;
A
#
# COMPACT_ATOMS: atom_id res chain seq x y z
N MET A 1 54.73 29.02 20.00
CA MET A 1 54.67 28.31 18.69
C MET A 1 53.51 28.93 17.90
N ARG A 2 53.77 29.99 17.10
CA ARG A 2 53.67 30.05 15.60
C ARG A 2 52.30 29.57 15.05
N LYS A 3 51.44 30.31 14.33
CA LYS A 3 51.47 31.59 13.57
C LYS A 3 50.03 32.18 13.55
N LEU A 4 49.78 33.47 13.79
CA LEU A 4 49.62 34.61 12.86
C LEU A 4 48.59 34.47 11.70
N SER A 5 47.71 35.49 11.64
CA SER A 5 47.03 36.12 10.47
C SER A 5 45.58 35.75 10.10
N VAL A 6 44.68 36.65 10.56
CA VAL A 6 43.78 37.54 9.78
C VAL A 6 43.26 37.03 8.42
N ALA A 7 41.93 36.96 8.30
CA ALA A 7 41.23 37.36 7.08
C ALA A 7 39.80 37.84 7.43
N VAL A 8 39.67 39.17 7.56
CA VAL A 8 38.40 39.88 7.37
C VAL A 8 38.03 39.76 5.89
N CYS A 9 36.83 39.28 5.60
CA CYS A 9 36.16 39.58 4.34
C CYS A 9 34.69 39.89 4.62
N LEU A 10 34.48 41.17 4.93
CA LEU A 10 33.27 41.90 4.57
C LEU A 10 33.08 41.76 3.05
N ILE A 11 32.09 40.99 2.63
CA ILE A 11 31.55 41.08 1.27
C ILE A 11 30.07 41.44 1.41
N THR A 12 29.88 42.75 1.48
CA THR A 12 28.83 43.54 0.83
C THR A 12 27.46 42.89 0.64
N ILE A 13 26.50 43.42 1.40
CA ILE A 13 25.07 43.40 1.12
C ILE A 13 24.84 43.81 -0.33
N VAL A 14 24.46 42.86 -1.19
CA VAL A 14 23.83 43.19 -2.47
C VAL A 14 22.35 43.44 -2.18
N LEU A 15 22.01 44.73 -2.15
CA LEU A 15 20.67 45.24 -2.39
C LEU A 15 20.25 44.74 -3.78
N GLY A 16 19.53 43.63 -3.81
CA GLY A 16 18.89 43.11 -5.00
C GLY A 16 17.48 42.73 -4.61
N GLY A 17 16.52 43.61 -4.88
CA GLY A 17 15.11 43.37 -4.67
C GLY A 17 14.69 42.11 -5.42
N PHE A 18 14.62 40.99 -4.70
CA PHE A 18 13.87 39.84 -5.15
C PHE A 18 12.40 40.21 -4.93
N LEU A 19 11.77 40.64 -6.02
CA LEU A 19 10.33 40.60 -6.15
C LEU A 19 9.85 39.25 -5.62
N VAL A 20 8.97 39.31 -4.62
CA VAL A 20 8.13 38.19 -4.19
C VAL A 20 7.29 37.80 -5.41
N ALA A 21 7.83 36.93 -6.26
CA ALA A 21 7.01 36.08 -7.09
C ALA A 21 6.35 35.13 -6.09
N GLY A 22 5.06 35.35 -5.84
CA GLY A 22 4.27 34.48 -4.99
C GLY A 22 4.54 33.03 -5.43
N VAL A 23 5.20 32.28 -4.54
CA VAL A 23 5.08 30.83 -4.57
C VAL A 23 3.61 30.60 -4.30
N GLN A 24 2.83 30.48 -5.37
CA GLN A 24 1.52 29.89 -5.33
C GLN A 24 1.74 28.54 -4.64
N ALA A 25 1.36 28.47 -3.37
CA ALA A 25 1.03 27.21 -2.76
C ALA A 25 -0.09 26.67 -3.63
N GLU A 26 0.26 25.84 -4.61
CA GLU A 26 -0.68 24.88 -5.16
C GLU A 26 -1.32 24.23 -3.96
N ASP A 27 -2.64 24.41 -3.85
CA ASP A 27 -3.50 23.71 -2.92
C ASP A 27 -3.26 22.22 -3.16
N LYS A 28 -2.26 21.67 -2.45
CA LYS A 28 -2.02 20.24 -2.33
C LYS A 28 -3.21 19.74 -1.55
N GLY A 29 -4.30 19.47 -2.27
CA GLY A 29 -5.47 18.79 -1.75
C GLY A 29 -4.96 17.64 -0.90
N GLU A 30 -5.28 17.69 0.39
CA GLU A 30 -4.85 16.69 1.36
C GLU A 30 -5.05 15.31 0.72
N ALA A 31 -3.95 14.58 0.54
CA ALA A 31 -4.00 13.23 0.01
C ALA A 31 -4.75 12.37 1.03
N LYS A 32 -6.08 12.30 0.87
CA LYS A 32 -6.96 11.55 1.76
C LYS A 32 -6.55 10.11 1.65
N GLN A 33 -5.87 9.61 2.69
CA GLN A 33 -5.44 8.23 2.72
C GLN A 33 -6.69 7.34 2.56
N PRO A 34 -6.62 6.30 1.71
CA PRO A 34 -7.77 5.45 1.47
C PRO A 34 -8.17 4.76 2.77
N ILE A 35 -9.45 4.84 3.13
CA ILE A 35 -9.99 4.14 4.30
C ILE A 35 -9.89 2.63 4.00
N VAL A 36 -9.04 1.94 4.75
CA VAL A 36 -8.92 0.49 4.71
C VAL A 36 -9.64 -0.12 5.91
N THR A 37 -10.26 -1.28 5.70
CA THR A 37 -10.92 -2.07 6.75
C THR A 37 -10.41 -3.50 6.69
N THR A 38 -10.38 -4.20 7.83
CA THR A 38 -9.99 -5.61 7.87
C THR A 38 -11.22 -6.50 7.82
N ARG A 39 -11.20 -7.54 6.97
CA ARG A 39 -12.22 -8.59 6.90
C ARG A 39 -11.59 -9.97 6.88
N VAL A 40 -12.32 -10.95 7.42
CA VAL A 40 -11.94 -12.37 7.39
C VAL A 40 -12.77 -13.08 6.33
N TYR A 41 -12.10 -13.79 5.43
CA TYR A 41 -12.72 -14.57 4.37
C TYR A 41 -12.50 -16.06 4.62
N LYS A 42 -13.58 -16.82 4.79
CA LYS A 42 -13.53 -18.29 4.81
C LYS A 42 -13.22 -18.78 3.40
N VAL A 43 -12.21 -19.64 3.28
CA VAL A 43 -11.77 -20.20 2.00
C VAL A 43 -11.63 -21.72 2.02
N GLY A 44 -12.02 -22.39 3.11
CA GLY A 44 -11.93 -23.85 3.23
C GLY A 44 -12.83 -24.63 2.26
N ASP A 45 -13.78 -23.96 1.61
CA ASP A 45 -14.61 -24.51 0.55
C ASP A 45 -13.98 -24.40 -0.86
N LEU A 46 -12.85 -23.70 -0.97
CA LEU A 46 -12.11 -23.41 -2.21
C LEU A 46 -10.90 -24.36 -2.37
N PRO A 47 -10.28 -24.45 -3.57
CA PRO A 47 -9.09 -25.27 -3.80
C PRO A 47 -7.83 -24.61 -3.18
N VAL A 48 -7.77 -24.59 -1.86
CA VAL A 48 -6.66 -24.05 -1.03
C VAL A 48 -5.90 -25.16 -0.30
N PHE A 49 -6.05 -26.40 -0.76
CA PHE A 49 -5.39 -27.56 -0.18
C PHE A 49 -4.55 -28.27 -1.22
N THR A 50 -3.41 -28.79 -0.79
CA THR A 50 -2.59 -29.71 -1.59
C THR A 50 -3.26 -31.08 -1.70
N GLN A 51 -2.70 -31.96 -2.52
CA GLN A 51 -3.11 -33.37 -2.58
C GLN A 51 -2.89 -34.09 -1.23
N THR A 52 -1.94 -33.62 -0.43
CA THR A 52 -1.65 -34.13 0.92
C THR A 52 -2.57 -33.53 1.99
N LYS A 53 -3.57 -32.72 1.60
CA LYS A 53 -4.52 -31.99 2.47
C LYS A 53 -3.89 -30.89 3.32
N ASP A 54 -2.67 -30.47 3.01
CA ASP A 54 -2.04 -29.34 3.66
C ASP A 54 -2.67 -28.04 3.17
N TYR A 55 -2.89 -27.08 4.08
CA TYR A 55 -3.41 -25.77 3.73
C TYR A 55 -2.35 -24.97 2.96
N ALA A 56 -2.63 -24.66 1.70
CA ALA A 56 -1.75 -23.97 0.76
C ALA A 56 -2.53 -22.85 0.02
N PRO A 57 -2.75 -21.68 0.68
CA PRO A 57 -3.53 -20.57 0.13
C PRO A 57 -2.75 -19.68 -0.85
N GLU A 58 -1.47 -19.92 -1.10
CA GLU A 58 -0.55 -19.02 -1.77
C GLU A 58 -1.03 -18.67 -3.18
N MET A 59 -1.56 -19.65 -3.91
CA MET A 59 -2.08 -19.45 -5.26
C MET A 59 -3.34 -18.57 -5.27
N LEU A 60 -4.24 -18.76 -4.30
CA LEU A 60 -5.43 -17.93 -4.16
C LEU A 60 -5.05 -16.50 -3.75
N MET A 61 -4.12 -16.34 -2.81
CA MET A 61 -3.60 -15.03 -2.40
C MET A 61 -2.94 -14.31 -3.59
N ALA A 62 -2.13 -15.00 -4.38
CA ALA A 62 -1.49 -14.44 -5.56
C ALA A 62 -2.53 -14.03 -6.62
N LEU A 63 -3.58 -14.83 -6.82
CA LEU A 63 -4.67 -14.49 -7.73
C LEU A 63 -5.40 -13.22 -7.27
N ILE A 64 -5.77 -13.14 -5.99
CA ILE A 64 -6.42 -11.94 -5.42
C ILE A 64 -5.54 -10.71 -5.66
N GLN A 65 -4.25 -10.78 -5.32
CA GLN A 65 -3.34 -9.64 -5.49
C GLN A 65 -3.16 -9.22 -6.96
N LYS A 66 -3.15 -10.17 -7.90
CA LYS A 66 -3.01 -9.89 -9.33
C LYS A 66 -4.27 -9.37 -10.00
N THR A 67 -5.44 -9.61 -9.43
CA THR A 67 -6.74 -9.28 -10.06
C THR A 67 -7.44 -8.10 -9.41
N VAL A 68 -7.27 -7.93 -8.09
CA VAL A 68 -7.90 -6.85 -7.33
C VAL A 68 -6.90 -5.73 -7.12
N SER A 69 -7.00 -4.69 -7.96
CA SER A 69 -6.23 -3.44 -7.86
C SER A 69 -4.73 -3.67 -7.53
N PRO A 70 -3.94 -4.25 -8.45
CA PRO A 70 -2.60 -4.77 -8.14
C PRO A 70 -1.61 -3.78 -7.50
N LYS A 71 -1.79 -2.49 -7.75
CA LYS A 71 -0.95 -1.42 -7.18
C LYS A 71 -1.26 -1.11 -5.72
N ASP A 72 -2.44 -1.54 -5.23
CA ASP A 72 -2.90 -1.23 -3.88
C ASP A 72 -2.28 -2.13 -2.81
N TRP A 73 -1.58 -3.22 -3.18
CA TRP A 73 -0.97 -4.16 -2.23
C TRP A 73 0.40 -3.70 -1.75
N GLU A 74 0.75 -4.05 -0.52
CA GLU A 74 2.05 -3.74 0.10
C GLU A 74 3.25 -4.19 -0.74
N THR A 75 3.12 -5.32 -1.45
CA THR A 75 4.15 -5.86 -2.35
C THR A 75 4.44 -4.95 -3.56
N LYS A 76 3.59 -3.96 -3.81
CA LYS A 76 3.71 -2.92 -4.85
C LYS A 76 3.73 -1.51 -4.27
N GLY A 77 3.91 -1.36 -2.96
CA GLY A 77 3.98 -0.06 -2.27
C GLY A 77 2.61 0.55 -1.92
N GLY A 78 1.53 -0.22 -2.04
CA GLY A 78 0.19 0.18 -1.60
C GLY A 78 -0.07 -0.11 -0.12
N THR A 79 -1.29 0.16 0.34
CA THR A 79 -1.70 0.06 1.75
C THR A 79 -2.50 -1.20 2.10
N SER A 80 -2.83 -2.04 1.11
CA SER A 80 -3.60 -3.26 1.30
C SER A 80 -2.70 -4.43 1.69
N THR A 81 -3.19 -5.25 2.62
CA THR A 81 -2.47 -6.43 3.13
C THR A 81 -3.34 -7.68 3.07
N ILE A 82 -2.70 -8.83 2.91
CA ILE A 82 -3.35 -10.15 2.85
C ILE A 82 -2.48 -11.16 3.56
N ALA A 83 -3.07 -11.90 4.50
CA ALA A 83 -2.37 -12.93 5.26
C ALA A 83 -3.21 -14.21 5.38
N PRO A 84 -2.56 -15.39 5.38
CA PRO A 84 -3.24 -16.64 5.67
C PRO A 84 -3.51 -16.76 7.18
N TYR A 85 -4.63 -17.39 7.52
CA TYR A 85 -4.96 -17.75 8.89
C TYR A 85 -5.37 -19.23 8.96
N PRO A 86 -4.40 -20.14 9.22
CA PRO A 86 -4.61 -21.58 9.14
C PRO A 86 -5.63 -22.13 10.13
N GLN A 87 -5.75 -21.53 11.34
CA GLN A 87 -6.58 -22.04 12.44
C GLN A 87 -8.06 -22.27 12.06
N ASN A 88 -8.57 -21.52 11.08
CA ASN A 88 -9.94 -21.65 10.63
C ASN A 88 -10.06 -21.53 9.10
N VAL A 89 -8.99 -21.88 8.39
CA VAL A 89 -8.85 -21.90 6.91
C VAL A 89 -9.40 -20.63 6.26
N SER A 90 -8.78 -19.51 6.62
CA SER A 90 -9.23 -18.18 6.21
C SER A 90 -8.10 -17.31 5.67
N LEU A 91 -8.50 -16.25 4.98
CA LEU A 91 -7.65 -15.12 4.62
C LEU A 91 -8.08 -13.89 5.41
N ILE A 92 -7.13 -13.20 6.02
CA ILE A 92 -7.33 -11.90 6.66
C ILE A 92 -6.86 -10.84 5.68
N ILE A 93 -7.76 -9.94 5.28
CA ILE A 93 -7.46 -8.93 4.26
C ILE A 93 -7.81 -7.56 4.81
N SER A 94 -6.84 -6.64 4.77
CA SER A 94 -7.06 -5.22 5.01
C SER A 94 -7.01 -4.48 3.68
N THR A 95 -8.11 -3.88 3.24
CA THR A 95 -8.16 -3.11 1.99
C THR A 95 -9.36 -2.16 1.97
N THR A 96 -9.54 -1.44 0.87
CA THR A 96 -10.67 -0.51 0.70
C THR A 96 -12.01 -1.25 0.58
N PRO A 97 -13.15 -0.63 0.95
CA PRO A 97 -14.47 -1.23 0.76
C PRO A 97 -14.72 -1.70 -0.68
N LYS A 98 -14.31 -0.90 -1.68
CA LYS A 98 -14.42 -1.25 -3.11
C LYS A 98 -13.61 -2.50 -3.47
N ASN A 99 -12.43 -2.68 -2.89
CA ASN A 99 -11.63 -3.87 -3.13
C ASN A 99 -12.22 -5.09 -2.40
N HIS A 100 -12.81 -4.92 -1.22
CA HIS A 100 -13.58 -6.00 -0.58
C HIS A 100 -14.72 -6.51 -1.45
N ASP A 101 -15.47 -5.62 -2.11
CA ASP A 101 -16.56 -6.03 -3.01
C ASP A 101 -16.04 -6.83 -4.21
N LYS A 102 -14.89 -6.44 -4.76
CA LYS A 102 -14.22 -7.21 -5.83
C LYS A 102 -13.75 -8.58 -5.35
N ILE A 103 -13.22 -8.67 -4.13
CA ILE A 103 -12.78 -9.93 -3.53
C ILE A 103 -13.97 -10.86 -3.33
N VAL A 104 -15.09 -10.37 -2.78
CA VAL A 104 -16.32 -11.16 -2.59
C VAL A 104 -16.77 -11.76 -3.93
N LYS A 105 -16.91 -10.91 -4.97
CA LYS A 105 -17.29 -11.36 -6.32
C LYS A 105 -16.32 -12.37 -6.93
N LEU A 106 -15.02 -12.20 -6.69
CA LEU A 106 -14.01 -13.15 -7.16
C LEU A 106 -14.20 -14.51 -6.48
N LEU A 107 -14.32 -14.53 -5.15
CA LEU A 107 -14.47 -15.77 -4.39
C LEU A 107 -15.79 -16.49 -4.71
N GLU A 108 -16.89 -15.75 -4.90
CA GLU A 108 -18.18 -16.29 -5.33
C GLU A 108 -18.10 -17.04 -6.67
N ARG A 109 -17.37 -16.51 -7.65
CA ARG A 109 -17.17 -17.20 -8.95
C ARG A 109 -16.52 -18.58 -8.81
N PHE A 110 -15.62 -18.76 -7.84
CA PHE A 110 -15.03 -20.06 -7.56
C PHE A 110 -15.98 -21.02 -6.83
N ARG A 111 -16.99 -20.49 -6.14
CA ARG A 111 -18.01 -21.28 -5.46
C ARG A 111 -19.07 -21.77 -6.43
N ASP A 112 -19.48 -20.90 -7.34
CA ASP A 112 -20.49 -21.20 -8.35
C ASP A 112 -19.98 -22.12 -9.46
N SER A 113 -18.65 -22.27 -9.60
CA SER A 113 -18.03 -23.15 -10.59
C SER A 113 -17.94 -24.62 -10.15
N LYS A 114 -18.67 -25.03 -9.10
CA LYS A 114 -18.73 -26.42 -8.63
C LYS A 114 -19.82 -27.22 -9.31
#